data_AF-A0A0J8FWY7-F1
#
_entry.id   AF-A0A0J8FWY7-F1
#
_cell.length_a   1.000
_cell.length_b   1.000
_cell.length_c   1.000
_cell.angle_alpha   90.00
_cell.angle_beta   90.00
_cell.angle_gamma   90.00
#
_symmetry.space_group_name_H-M   'P 1'
#
loop_
_entity.id
_entity.type
_entity.pdbx_description
1 polymer ?
#
loop_
_entity_poly.entity_id
_entity_poly.type
_entity_poly.pdbx_seq_one_letter_code
_entity_poly.pdbx_strand_id
1 'polypeptide(L)' 'MKLCPFCLQDVVWRVRLKTMPEHRFLMCFECDSVWLEDQPVSDLVGTVFDRHMQSLGLAPDWKDIEKLDSLE' A
#
# COMPACT_ATOMS: atom_id res chain seq x y z
N MET A 1 -0.90 2.43 15.88
CA MET A 1 -1.05 3.01 14.52
C MET A 1 0.31 3.49 14.03
N LYS A 2 0.82 2.87 12.97
CA LYS A 2 2.13 3.18 12.39
C LYS A 2 2.03 4.30 11.35
N LEU A 3 2.76 5.40 11.58
CA LEU A 3 2.90 6.49 10.61
C LEU A 3 3.71 6.01 9.39
N CYS A 4 3.34 6.54 8.23
CA CYS A 4 4.10 6.35 7.01
C CYS A 4 5.53 6.90 7.19
N PRO A 5 6.57 6.07 7.01
CA PRO A 5 7.95 6.50 7.22
C PRO A 5 8.43 7.46 6.12
N PHE A 6 7.78 7.49 4.95
CA PHE A 6 8.14 8.41 3.87
C PHE A 6 7.61 9.83 4.07
N CYS A 7 6.31 9.98 4.37
CA CYS A 7 5.70 11.32 4.45
C CYS A 7 5.50 11.82 5.89
N LEU A 8 5.45 10.93 6.89
CA LEU A 8 5.15 11.24 8.29
C LEU A 8 3.81 12.00 8.50
N GLN A 9 2.89 11.95 7.53
CA GLN A 9 1.65 12.72 7.52
C GLN A 9 0.38 11.87 7.69
N ASP A 10 0.41 10.61 7.25
CA ASP A 10 -0.72 9.68 7.36
C ASP A 10 -0.24 8.32 7.90
N VAL A 11 -1.17 7.51 8.38
CA VAL A 11 -0.91 6.14 8.83
C VAL A 11 -0.86 5.17 7.66
N VAL A 12 -0.20 4.04 7.86
CA VAL A 12 -0.16 2.95 6.88
C VAL A 12 -1.35 2.03 7.10
N TRP A 13 -2.03 1.68 6.01
CA TRP A 13 -3.21 0.83 6.00
C TRP A 13 -2.90 -0.51 5.36
N ARG A 14 -3.43 -1.60 5.91
CA ARG A 14 -3.59 -2.84 5.15
C ARG A 14 -4.75 -2.66 4.17
N VAL A 15 -4.49 -3.01 2.92
CA VAL A 15 -5.43 -2.90 1.81
C VAL A 15 -5.42 -4.16 0.97
N ARG A 16 -6.42 -4.29 0.09
CA ARG A 16 -6.44 -5.29 -0.98
C ARG A 16 -7.01 -4.68 -2.26
N LEU A 17 -6.83 -5.38 -3.37
CA LEU A 17 -7.54 -5.10 -4.62
C LEU A 17 -8.92 -5.76 -4.59
N LYS A 18 -9.98 -5.07 -5.04
CA LYS A 18 -11.33 -5.66 -5.16
C LYS A 18 -11.36 -6.70 -6.29
N THR A 19 -10.63 -6.44 -7.37
CA THR A 19 -10.46 -7.39 -8.49
C THR A 19 -9.61 -8.60 -8.15
N MET A 20 -8.74 -8.50 -7.14
CA MET A 20 -7.85 -9.57 -6.68
C MET A 20 -7.82 -9.64 -5.14
N PRO A 21 -8.86 -10.18 -4.48
CA PRO A 21 -9.00 -10.10 -3.02
C PRO A 21 -7.92 -10.81 -2.20
N GLU A 22 -7.22 -11.76 -2.82
CA GLU A 22 -6.07 -12.47 -2.24
C GLU A 22 -4.81 -11.60 -2.20
N HIS A 23 -4.74 -10.57 -3.05
CA HIS A 23 -3.58 -9.67 -3.13
C HIS A 23 -3.70 -8.57 -2.08
N ARG A 24 -3.04 -8.79 -0.95
CA ARG A 24 -2.96 -7.84 0.16
C ARG A 24 -1.61 -7.14 0.18
N PHE A 25 -1.64 -5.87 0.55
CA PHE A 25 -0.45 -5.04 0.68
C PHE A 25 -0.72 -3.90 1.66
N LEU A 26 0.33 -3.18 2.01
CA LEU A 26 0.28 -2.04 2.89
C LEU A 26 0.40 -0.77 2.06
N MET A 27 -0.36 0.27 2.38
CA MET A 27 -0.40 1.50 1.61
C MET A 27 -0.55 2.74 2.49
N CYS A 28 0.18 3.80 2.16
CA CYS A 28 -0.10 5.16 2.63
C CYS A 28 -0.92 5.88 1.56
N PHE A 29 -2.03 6.52 1.96
CA PHE A 29 -2.93 7.21 1.03
C PHE A 29 -2.53 8.66 0.75
N GLU A 30 -1.57 9.22 1.50
CA GLU A 30 -1.07 10.59 1.30
C GLU A 30 0.06 10.66 0.27
N CYS A 31 0.91 9.64 0.21
CA CYS A 31 2.11 9.64 -0.66
C CYS A 31 2.24 8.39 -1.54
N ASP A 32 1.14 7.63 -1.65
CA ASP A 32 0.97 6.49 -2.54
C ASP A 32 2.00 5.36 -2.33
N SER A 33 2.69 5.39 -1.19
CA SER A 33 3.73 4.42 -0.89
C SER A 33 3.12 3.08 -0.53
N VAL A 34 3.73 2.02 -1.03
CA VAL A 34 3.27 0.64 -0.93
C VAL A 34 4.39 -0.26 -0.40
N TRP A 35 4.02 -1.17 0.50
CA TRP A 35 4.86 -2.27 0.96
C TRP A 35 4.11 -3.59 0.79
N LEU A 36 4.82 -4.67 0.49
CA LEU A 36 4.20 -6.00 0.52
C LEU A 36 3.81 -6.37 1.95
N GLU A 37 2.81 -7.24 2.11
CA GLU A 37 2.29 -7.61 3.44
C GLU A 37 3.36 -8.29 4.33
N ASP A 38 4.33 -8.97 3.72
CA ASP A 38 5.45 -9.64 4.38
C ASP A 38 6.69 -8.75 4.57
N GLN A 39 6.65 -7.49 4.10
CA GLN A 39 7.76 -6.55 4.21
C GLN A 39 7.63 -5.62 5.43
N PRO A 40 8.74 -5.25 6.07
CA PRO A 40 8.72 -4.23 7.10
C PRO A 40 8.36 -2.87 6.49
N VAL A 41 7.42 -2.15 7.09
CA VAL A 41 7.17 -0.74 6.75
C VAL A 41 8.34 0.10 7.25
N SER A 42 9.19 0.59 6.34
CA SER A 42 10.27 1.55 6.58
C SER A 42 10.49 2.42 5.33
N ASP A 43 11.34 3.44 5.44
CA ASP A 43 11.78 4.31 4.35
C ASP A 43 12.92 3.70 3.50
N LEU A 44 13.42 2.52 3.88
CA LEU A 44 14.46 1.79 3.17
C LEU A 44 13.91 0.80 2.14
N VAL A 45 12.65 0.40 2.32
CA VAL A 45 11.94 -0.54 1.45
C VAL A 45 10.58 0.01 1.08
N GLY A 46 9.92 -0.59 0.10
CA GLY A 46 8.66 -0.10 -0.45
C GLY A 46 8.85 0.58 -1.80
N THR A 47 7.72 0.87 -2.43
CA THR A 47 7.63 1.45 -3.77
C THR A 47 6.42 2.37 -3.83
N VAL A 48 6.13 2.94 -5.00
CA VAL A 48 4.89 3.69 -5.23
C VAL A 48 3.82 2.79 -5.87
N PHE A 49 2.56 3.08 -5.58
CA PHE A 49 1.40 2.30 -6.03
C PHE A 49 1.43 2.00 -7.54
N ASP A 50 1.73 3.00 -8.37
CA ASP A 50 1.82 2.83 -9.82
C ASP A 50 2.83 1.76 -10.24
N ARG A 51 4.02 1.74 -9.62
CA ARG A 51 5.06 0.74 -9.91
C ARG A 51 4.67 -0.64 -9.40
N HIS A 52 4.00 -0.70 -8.25
CA HIS A 52 3.47 -1.94 -7.69
C HIS A 52 2.41 -2.55 -8.63
N MET A 53 1.49 -1.74 -9.15
CA MET A 53 0.47 -2.23 -10.10
C MET A 53 1.09 -2.68 -11.42
N GLN A 54 2.07 -1.93 -11.94
CA GLN A 54 2.82 -2.32 -13.14
C GLN A 54 3.55 -3.65 -12.97
N SER A 55 4.13 -3.95 -11.80
CA SER A 55 4.81 -5.23 -11.56
C SER A 55 3.84 -6.42 -11.54
N LEU A 56 2.56 -6.16 -11.23
CA LEU A 56 1.46 -7.13 -11.33
C LEU A 56 0.86 -7.21 -12.75
N GLY A 57 1.32 -6.39 -13.70
CA GLY A 57 0.76 -6.30 -15.05
C GLY A 57 -0.60 -5.60 -15.11
N LEU A 58 -0.93 -4.79 -14.09
CA LEU A 58 -2.19 -4.07 -13.95
C LEU A 58 -1.99 -2.57 -14.15
N ALA A 59 -3.04 -1.89 -14.61
CA ALA A 59 -3.10 -0.44 -14.57
C ALA A 59 -3.45 0.02 -13.13
N PRO A 60 -2.84 1.10 -12.61
CA PRO A 60 -3.20 1.63 -11.31
C PRO A 60 -4.63 2.18 -11.33
N ASP A 61 -5.50 1.60 -10.51
CA ASP A 61 -6.87 2.07 -10.27
C ASP A 61 -7.14 2.18 -8.77
N TRP A 62 -7.24 3.42 -8.29
CA TRP A 62 -7.55 3.73 -6.91
C TRP A 62 -8.94 3.27 -6.47
N LYS A 63 -9.89 3.15 -7.42
CA LYS A 63 -11.23 2.65 -7.12
C LYS A 63 -11.24 1.16 -6.84
N ASP A 64 -10.21 0.45 -7.26
CA ASP A 64 -10.03 -0.98 -6.99
C ASP A 64 -9.45 -1.24 -5.59
N ILE A 65 -9.03 -0.21 -4.86
CA ILE A 65 -8.47 -0.38 -3.52
C ILE A 65 -9.60 -0.49 -2.49
N GLU A 66 -9.50 -1.48 -1.61
CA GLU A 66 -10.33 -1.63 -0.42
C GLU A 66 -9.47 -1.51 0.83
N LYS A 67 -9.79 -0.55 1.71
CA LYS A 67 -9.14 -0.38 3.02
C LYS A 67 -9.66 -1.44 3.99
N LEU A 68 -8.75 -2.09 4.71
CA LEU A 68 -9.09 -3.10 5.73
C LEU A 68 -8.92 -2.52 7.14
N ASP A 69 -7.69 -2.40 7.60
CA ASP A 69 -7.34 -1.93 8.94
C ASP A 69 -6.05 -1.10 8.90
N SER A 70 -5.84 -0.23 9.89
CA SER A 70 -4.59 0.51 10.01
C SER A 70 -3.57 -0.33 10.77
N LEU A 71 -2.31 -0.27 10.31
CA LEU A 71 -1.24 -1.04 10.92
C LEU A 71 -0.96 -0.51 12.34
N GLU A 72 -0.89 -1.38 13.33
CA GLU A 72 -0.62 -1.02 14.73
C GLU A 72 0.83 -0.57 14.98
#